data_AF-A0A151GTP4-F1
#
_entry.id   AF-A0A151GTP4-F1
#
_cell.length_a   1.000
_cell.length_b   1.000
_cell.length_c   1.000
_cell.angle_alpha   90.00
_cell.angle_beta   90.00
_cell.angle_gamma   90.00
#
_symmetry.space_group_name_H-M   'P 1'
#
loop_
_entity.id
_entity.type
_entity.pdbx_description
1 polymer ?
#
loop_
_entity_poly.entity_id
_entity_poly.type
_entity_poly.pdbx_seq_one_letter_code
_entity_poly.pdbx_strand_id
1 'polypeptide(L)'
;MPLVDPVTMSSTLTKGSSTQSIDAANRIAAINPVLVLDSPLAKRLAWARPAVLLALLAVRFNALVAEPVATLQYALPVVVGIQSAYAILCLPVAGSQPPKKARRGDKRKGSEVSGPNPISAAILSLVLTIITMPAVHVLFVLFGAPFLDHMPHTLLCSAHFALLALFPTVYARGVDGRALIAVAGASAPLDETFGSLVGAAVGAWLGAVPIPLDWDREWQKWPVTIVVGMYLGSSLCSWAGAAFHGTTFGGRATKDD
;
A
#
# COMPACT_ATOMS: atom_id res chain seq x y z
N MET A 1 18.28 -20.63 -72.53
CA MET A 1 18.14 -19.80 -71.32
C MET A 1 17.17 -20.52 -70.40
N PRO A 2 17.62 -21.21 -69.34
CA PRO A 2 16.71 -21.82 -68.39
C PRO A 2 16.21 -20.75 -67.41
N LEU A 3 14.89 -20.74 -67.18
CA LEU A 3 14.19 -19.94 -66.18
C LEU A 3 14.73 -20.28 -64.79
N VAL A 4 15.10 -19.26 -64.03
CA VAL A 4 15.49 -19.35 -62.61
C VAL A 4 14.22 -19.27 -61.78
N ASP A 5 13.90 -20.33 -61.03
CA ASP A 5 12.82 -20.30 -60.02
C ASP A 5 13.28 -19.50 -58.78
N PRO A 6 12.46 -18.59 -58.22
CA PRO A 6 12.82 -17.87 -57.01
C PRO A 6 12.59 -18.74 -55.76
N VAL A 7 13.63 -18.79 -54.94
CA VAL A 7 13.66 -19.39 -53.59
C VAL A 7 12.52 -18.85 -52.73
N THR A 8 11.67 -19.75 -52.23
CA THR A 8 10.64 -19.45 -51.24
C THR A 8 11.31 -19.29 -49.87
N MET A 9 11.44 -18.04 -49.39
CA MET A 9 11.85 -17.75 -48.01
C MET A 9 10.65 -17.96 -47.08
N SER A 10 10.57 -19.12 -46.44
CA SER A 10 9.65 -19.35 -45.32
C SER A 10 10.16 -18.60 -44.09
N SER A 11 9.59 -17.42 -43.82
CA SER A 11 9.78 -16.73 -42.54
C SER A 11 9.06 -17.52 -41.45
N THR A 12 9.81 -18.28 -40.67
CA THR A 12 9.35 -18.83 -39.40
C THR A 12 9.13 -17.68 -38.42
N LEU A 13 7.92 -17.10 -38.46
CA LEU A 13 7.41 -16.22 -37.42
C LEU A 13 7.44 -17.00 -36.09
N THR A 14 8.38 -16.61 -35.24
CA THR A 14 8.63 -17.11 -33.89
C THR A 14 7.38 -16.91 -33.02
N LYS A 15 6.53 -17.94 -32.99
CA LYS A 15 5.45 -18.11 -32.00
C LYS A 15 6.04 -18.50 -30.64
N GLY A 16 6.95 -17.68 -30.11
CA GLY A 16 7.66 -17.92 -28.84
C GLY A 16 7.60 -16.75 -27.86
N SER A 17 7.16 -15.56 -28.30
CA SER A 17 7.13 -14.36 -27.46
C SER A 17 5.91 -14.27 -26.54
N SER A 18 4.73 -14.77 -26.97
CA SER A 18 3.50 -14.66 -26.16
C SER A 18 3.46 -15.63 -24.97
N THR A 19 4.02 -16.83 -25.10
CA THR A 19 4.00 -17.81 -24.00
C THR A 19 5.02 -17.46 -22.91
N GLN A 20 6.18 -16.92 -23.28
CA GLN A 20 7.19 -16.47 -22.31
C GLN A 20 6.77 -15.21 -21.56
N SER A 21 6.04 -14.29 -22.20
CA SER A 21 5.51 -13.11 -21.52
C SER A 21 4.37 -13.46 -20.57
N ILE A 22 3.54 -14.44 -20.92
CA ILE A 22 2.48 -14.98 -20.04
C ILE A 22 3.09 -15.72 -18.84
N ASP A 23 4.14 -16.53 -19.03
CA ASP A 23 4.81 -17.24 -17.93
C ASP A 23 5.62 -16.30 -17.02
N ALA A 24 6.23 -15.25 -17.58
CA ALA A 24 6.89 -14.22 -16.79
C ALA A 24 5.88 -13.38 -15.97
N ALA A 25 4.75 -13.01 -16.58
CA ALA A 25 3.65 -12.33 -15.89
C ALA A 25 3.03 -13.22 -14.79
N ASN A 26 2.85 -14.51 -15.05
CA ASN A 26 2.36 -15.48 -14.05
C ASN A 26 3.36 -15.72 -12.90
N ARG A 27 4.66 -15.61 -13.14
CA ARG A 27 5.68 -15.68 -12.06
C ARG A 27 5.76 -14.41 -11.22
N ILE A 28 5.44 -13.25 -11.78
CA ILE A 28 5.31 -11.97 -11.04
C ILE A 28 4.02 -11.98 -10.20
N ALA A 29 2.97 -12.68 -10.65
CA ALA A 29 1.71 -12.87 -9.93
C ALA A 29 1.81 -13.82 -8.70
N ALA A 30 2.96 -14.45 -8.45
CA ALA A 30 3.13 -15.46 -7.40
C ALA A 30 3.59 -14.88 -6.04
N ILE A 31 3.09 -13.69 -5.66
CA ILE A 31 3.24 -13.20 -4.28
C ILE A 31 1.98 -13.52 -3.48
N ASN A 32 2.14 -14.04 -2.27
CA ASN A 32 1.01 -14.32 -1.41
C ASN A 32 0.43 -13.02 -0.82
N PRO A 33 -0.89 -12.94 -0.61
CA PRO A 33 -1.48 -11.83 0.11
C PRO A 33 -1.02 -11.83 1.57
N VAL A 34 -0.91 -10.62 2.14
CA VAL A 34 -0.53 -10.42 3.54
C VAL A 34 -1.70 -10.75 4.44
N LEU A 35 -1.60 -11.88 5.16
CA LEU A 35 -2.63 -12.34 6.09
C LEU A 35 -2.54 -11.61 7.42
N VAL A 36 -3.64 -11.03 7.89
CA VAL A 36 -3.74 -10.55 9.26
C VAL A 36 -3.64 -11.74 10.23
N LEU A 37 -2.88 -11.57 11.30
CA LEU A 37 -2.68 -12.59 12.34
C LEU A 37 -4.02 -13.13 12.87
N ASP A 38 -4.10 -14.44 13.08
CA ASP A 38 -5.36 -15.14 13.41
C ASP A 38 -5.94 -14.85 14.81
N SER A 39 -5.35 -13.91 15.57
CA SER A 39 -5.85 -13.57 16.89
C SER A 39 -7.12 -12.70 16.83
N PRO A 40 -8.09 -12.89 17.75
CA PRO A 40 -9.31 -12.07 17.78
C PRO A 40 -9.01 -10.61 18.12
N LEU A 41 -7.88 -10.32 18.76
CA LEU A 41 -7.42 -8.95 19.00
C LEU A 41 -6.90 -8.31 17.71
N ALA A 42 -6.06 -9.01 16.94
CA ALA A 42 -5.51 -8.53 15.67
C ALA A 42 -6.63 -8.20 14.66
N LYS A 43 -7.60 -9.11 14.48
CA LYS A 43 -8.72 -8.90 13.54
C LYS A 43 -9.57 -7.69 13.93
N ARG A 44 -9.86 -7.50 15.23
CA ARG A 44 -10.60 -6.33 15.72
C ARG A 44 -9.82 -5.04 15.53
N LEU A 45 -8.52 -5.04 15.84
CA LEU A 45 -7.66 -3.87 15.72
C LEU A 45 -7.46 -3.46 14.25
N ALA A 46 -7.26 -4.44 13.36
CA ALA A 46 -7.15 -4.24 11.92
C ALA A 46 -8.39 -3.51 11.35
N TRP A 47 -9.59 -3.94 11.74
CA TRP A 47 -10.85 -3.29 11.36
C TRP A 47 -11.08 -1.93 12.03
N ALA A 48 -10.74 -1.80 13.31
CA ALA A 48 -10.96 -0.58 14.08
C ALA A 48 -10.02 0.57 13.68
N ARG A 49 -8.77 0.25 13.28
CA ARG A 49 -7.73 1.23 12.95
C ARG A 49 -8.19 2.26 11.90
N PRO A 50 -8.70 1.88 10.71
CA PRO A 50 -9.24 2.84 9.76
C PRO A 50 -10.32 3.76 10.36
N ALA A 51 -11.26 3.21 11.13
CA ALA A 51 -12.30 4.00 11.78
C ALA A 51 -11.73 5.02 12.78
N VAL A 52 -10.72 4.62 13.57
CA VAL A 52 -10.04 5.52 14.51
C VAL A 52 -9.30 6.65 13.77
N LEU A 53 -8.58 6.33 12.69
CA LEU A 53 -7.88 7.35 11.90
C LEU A 53 -8.86 8.35 11.26
N LEU A 54 -10.00 7.87 10.76
CA LEU A 54 -11.06 8.74 10.22
C LEU A 54 -11.73 9.57 11.31
N ALA A 55 -12.01 8.99 12.48
CA ALA A 55 -12.58 9.72 13.60
C ALA A 55 -11.64 10.84 14.09
N LEU A 56 -10.34 10.56 14.20
CA LEU A 56 -9.34 11.57 14.55
C LEU A 56 -9.27 12.69 13.51
N LEU A 57 -9.29 12.34 12.22
CA LEU A 57 -9.34 13.33 11.14
C LEU A 57 -10.61 14.19 11.22
N ALA A 58 -11.78 13.58 11.43
CA ALA A 58 -13.05 14.28 11.53
C ALA A 58 -13.09 15.25 12.72
N VAL A 59 -12.62 14.80 13.90
CA VAL A 59 -12.53 15.64 15.11
C VAL A 59 -11.56 16.81 14.91
N ARG A 60 -10.47 16.60 14.17
CA ARG A 60 -9.45 17.62 13.89
C ARG A 60 -9.69 18.41 12.62
N PHE A 61 -10.78 18.18 11.88
CA PHE A 61 -10.99 18.78 10.57
C PHE A 61 -10.95 20.31 10.60
N ASN A 62 -11.67 20.94 11.54
CA ASN A 62 -11.64 22.40 11.68
C ASN A 62 -10.24 22.95 11.97
N ALA A 63 -9.46 22.23 12.79
CA ALA A 63 -8.06 22.61 13.07
C ALA A 63 -7.14 22.38 11.87
N LEU A 64 -7.40 21.34 11.07
CA LEU A 64 -6.67 21.07 9.83
C LEU A 64 -6.93 22.16 8.79
N VAL A 65 -8.16 22.69 8.73
CA VAL A 65 -8.52 23.81 7.85
C VAL A 65 -7.87 25.11 8.31
N ALA A 66 -7.93 25.41 9.61
CA ALA A 66 -7.40 26.67 10.15
C ALA A 66 -5.87 26.72 10.20
N GLU A 67 -5.23 25.64 10.67
CA GLU A 67 -3.78 25.54 10.85
C GLU A 67 -3.26 24.15 10.40
N PRO A 68 -3.07 23.94 9.08
CA PRO A 68 -2.73 22.63 8.54
C PRO A 68 -1.39 22.10 9.07
N VAL A 69 -0.35 22.93 9.10
CA VAL A 69 1.00 22.51 9.52
C VAL A 69 1.01 22.02 10.97
N ALA A 70 0.48 22.82 11.90
CA ALA A 70 0.43 22.45 13.31
C ALA A 70 -0.41 21.19 13.51
N THR A 71 -1.59 21.11 12.88
CA THR A 71 -2.47 19.95 13.02
C THR A 71 -1.84 18.66 12.49
N LEU A 72 -1.17 18.69 11.34
CA LEU A 72 -0.47 17.52 10.81
C LEU A 72 0.74 17.15 11.66
N GLN A 73 1.53 18.13 12.10
CA GLN A 73 2.70 17.91 12.95
C GLN A 73 2.33 17.25 14.28
N TYR A 74 1.25 17.69 14.94
CA TYR A 74 0.75 17.06 16.17
C TYR A 74 0.10 15.69 15.92
N ALA A 75 -0.47 15.48 14.73
CA ALA A 75 -1.05 14.19 14.36
C ALA A 75 0.02 13.12 14.06
N LEU A 76 1.20 13.49 13.58
CA LEU A 76 2.28 12.56 13.24
C LEU A 76 2.59 11.50 14.31
N PRO A 77 2.94 11.85 15.57
CA PRO A 77 3.25 10.84 16.58
C PRO A 77 2.07 9.91 16.88
N VAL A 78 0.84 10.42 16.80
CA VAL A 78 -0.38 9.63 16.98
C VAL A 78 -0.54 8.61 15.84
N VAL A 79 -0.37 9.05 14.60
CA VAL A 79 -0.47 8.20 13.41
C VAL A 79 0.65 7.15 13.40
N VAL A 80 1.88 7.54 13.73
CA VAL A 80 3.00 6.60 13.91
C VAL A 80 2.65 5.55 14.97
N GLY A 81 2.10 5.96 16.13
CA GLY A 81 1.73 5.03 17.18
C GLY A 81 0.65 4.03 16.74
N ILE A 82 -0.43 4.53 16.11
CA ILE A 82 -1.53 3.69 15.60
C ILE A 82 -1.03 2.72 14.54
N GLN A 83 -0.25 3.20 13.56
CA GLN A 83 0.27 2.37 12.49
C GLN A 83 1.28 1.35 13.00
N SER A 84 2.16 1.74 13.94
CA SER A 84 3.12 0.81 14.56
C SER A 84 2.42 -0.27 15.37
N ALA A 85 1.38 0.09 16.14
CA ALA A 85 0.57 -0.89 16.86
C ALA A 85 -0.13 -1.86 15.90
N TYR A 86 -0.68 -1.36 14.80
CA TYR A 86 -1.26 -2.21 13.75
C TYR A 86 -0.22 -3.15 13.14
N ALA A 87 0.94 -2.65 12.75
CA ALA A 87 2.01 -3.46 12.17
C ALA A 87 2.45 -4.58 13.14
N ILE A 88 2.79 -4.23 14.39
CA ILE A 88 3.33 -5.16 15.38
C ILE A 88 2.29 -6.21 15.82
N LEU A 89 1.02 -5.82 15.95
CA LEU A 89 -0.01 -6.68 16.52
C LEU A 89 -0.85 -7.42 15.49
N CYS A 90 -0.95 -6.91 14.25
CA CYS A 90 -1.86 -7.43 13.23
C CYS A 90 -1.15 -8.02 12.02
N LEU A 91 0.06 -7.58 11.68
CA LEU A 91 0.74 -7.99 10.46
C LEU A 91 1.85 -9.01 10.73
N PRO A 92 2.08 -9.96 9.80
CA PRO A 92 3.25 -10.81 9.84
C PRO A 92 4.48 -9.98 9.46
N VAL A 93 5.60 -10.26 10.11
CA VAL A 93 6.88 -9.62 9.76
C VAL A 93 7.32 -10.13 8.39
N ALA A 94 7.81 -9.24 7.52
CA ALA A 94 8.37 -9.63 6.23
C ALA A 94 9.36 -10.81 6.36
N GLY A 95 9.20 -11.83 5.53
CA GLY A 95 10.02 -13.05 5.56
C GLY A 95 9.58 -14.10 6.59
N SER A 96 8.60 -13.81 7.46
CA SER A 96 7.95 -14.84 8.27
C SER A 96 7.00 -15.67 7.40
N GLN A 97 7.14 -17.01 7.43
CA GLN A 97 6.21 -17.89 6.73
C GLN A 97 4.87 -17.88 7.45
N PRO A 98 3.72 -17.77 6.74
CA PRO A 98 2.43 -17.93 7.38
C PRO A 98 2.34 -19.34 7.99
N PRO A 99 1.77 -19.51 9.20
CA PRO A 99 1.55 -20.83 9.74
C PRO A 99 0.66 -21.59 8.75
N LYS A 100 1.18 -22.68 8.17
CA LYS A 100 0.36 -23.61 7.40
C LYS A 100 -0.85 -23.97 8.25
N LYS A 101 -2.07 -23.83 7.70
CA LYS A 101 -3.33 -24.26 8.32
C LYS A 101 -3.10 -25.64 8.96
N ALA A 102 -3.02 -25.68 10.28
CA ALA A 102 -2.78 -26.92 10.99
C ALA A 102 -3.95 -27.86 10.72
N ARG A 103 -3.66 -29.02 10.11
CA ARG A 103 -4.61 -30.12 10.02
C ARG A 103 -5.06 -30.46 11.44
N ARG A 104 -6.37 -30.51 11.67
CA ARG A 104 -7.02 -30.78 12.97
C ARG A 104 -6.43 -32.05 13.59
N GLY A 105 -5.54 -31.91 14.58
CA GLY A 105 -5.02 -33.06 15.33
C GLY A 105 -3.65 -32.93 15.99
N ASP A 106 -2.80 -31.97 15.62
CA ASP A 106 -1.42 -31.98 16.14
C ASP A 106 -1.25 -31.20 17.45
N LYS A 107 -0.75 -31.90 18.48
CA LYS A 107 -0.50 -31.33 19.82
C LYS A 107 0.63 -30.30 19.71
N ARG A 108 0.32 -29.04 20.05
CA ARG A 108 1.28 -27.93 20.12
C ARG A 108 2.43 -28.28 21.08
N LYS A 109 3.57 -28.69 20.52
CA LYS A 109 4.87 -28.54 21.16
C LYS A 109 5.40 -27.18 20.68
N GLY A 110 5.52 -26.24 21.62
CA GLY A 110 6.00 -24.89 21.35
C GLY A 110 7.34 -24.92 20.64
N SER A 111 7.33 -24.59 19.35
CA SER A 111 8.52 -24.28 18.59
C SER A 111 8.61 -22.76 18.59
N GLU A 112 9.39 -22.22 19.54
CA GLU A 112 9.99 -20.90 19.39
C GLU A 112 10.92 -20.96 18.19
N VAL A 113 10.38 -20.73 17.00
CA VAL A 113 11.19 -20.45 15.82
C VAL A 113 11.68 -19.02 15.98
N SER A 114 13.01 -18.83 15.95
CA SER A 114 13.70 -17.55 15.80
C SER A 114 13.15 -16.78 14.58
N GLY A 115 12.01 -16.11 14.76
CA GLY A 115 11.49 -15.14 13.83
C GLY A 115 12.14 -13.77 14.07
N PRO A 116 12.16 -12.89 13.06
CA PRO A 116 12.58 -11.51 13.27
C PRO A 116 11.68 -10.85 14.31
N ASN A 117 12.26 -10.09 15.25
CA ASN A 117 11.50 -9.40 16.29
C ASN A 117 10.55 -8.36 15.64
N PRO A 118 9.23 -8.41 15.88
CA PRO A 118 8.28 -7.50 15.24
C PRO A 118 8.55 -6.03 15.56
N ILE A 119 9.14 -5.74 16.72
CA ILE A 119 9.52 -4.37 17.12
C ILE A 119 10.70 -3.89 16.28
N SER A 120 11.74 -4.72 16.10
CA SER A 120 12.89 -4.32 15.27
C SER A 120 12.51 -4.18 13.80
N ALA A 121 11.60 -5.03 13.31
CA ALA A 121 11.01 -4.87 11.98
C ALA A 121 10.24 -3.56 11.86
N ALA A 122 9.44 -3.18 12.87
CA ALA A 122 8.69 -1.93 12.84
C ALA A 122 9.61 -0.71 12.82
N ILE A 123 10.68 -0.73 13.64
CA ILE A 123 11.69 0.33 13.65
C ILE A 123 12.38 0.43 12.28
N LEU A 124 12.81 -0.70 11.71
CA LEU A 124 13.44 -0.73 10.40
C LEU A 124 12.50 -0.20 9.30
N SER A 125 11.24 -0.61 9.31
CA SER A 125 10.24 -0.14 8.36
C SER A 125 9.93 1.36 8.52
N LEU A 126 9.90 1.88 9.76
CA LEU A 126 9.78 3.32 10.00
C LEU A 126 10.98 4.08 9.43
N VAL A 127 12.20 3.61 9.67
CA VAL A 127 13.42 4.21 9.11
C VAL A 127 13.38 4.22 7.59
N LEU A 128 13.00 3.09 6.96
CA LEU A 128 12.89 3.03 5.50
C LEU A 128 11.77 3.95 4.97
N THR A 129 10.67 4.08 5.71
CA THR A 129 9.58 5.01 5.36
C THR A 129 10.08 6.45 5.37
N ILE A 130 10.87 6.82 6.39
CA ILE A 130 11.50 8.15 6.48
C ILE A 130 12.48 8.37 5.32
N ILE A 131 13.31 7.38 4.99
CA ILE A 131 14.25 7.45 3.85
C ILE A 131 13.49 7.58 2.51
N THR A 132 12.31 6.98 2.39
CA THR A 132 11.49 7.03 1.18
C THR A 132 10.67 8.32 1.09
N MET A 133 10.44 9.02 2.20
CA MET A 133 9.62 10.23 2.27
C MET A 133 10.05 11.34 1.29
N PRO A 134 11.35 11.65 1.09
CA PRO A 134 11.77 12.62 0.07
C PRO A 134 11.32 12.25 -1.34
N ALA A 135 11.32 10.96 -1.70
CA ALA A 135 10.84 10.51 -3.01
C ALA A 135 9.32 10.73 -3.13
N VAL A 136 8.55 10.49 -2.07
CA VAL A 136 7.11 10.80 -2.02
C VAL A 136 6.89 12.31 -2.14
N HIS A 137 7.69 13.13 -1.45
CA HIS A 137 7.61 14.59 -1.56
C HIS A 137 7.84 15.07 -2.99
N VAL A 138 8.90 14.58 -3.65
CA VAL A 138 9.17 14.86 -5.06
C VAL A 138 8.00 14.41 -5.94
N LEU A 139 7.42 13.23 -5.70
CA LEU A 139 6.25 12.77 -6.42
C LEU A 139 5.08 13.76 -6.28
N PHE A 140 4.77 14.21 -5.07
CA PHE A 140 3.71 15.19 -4.84
C PHE A 140 3.97 16.49 -5.62
N VAL A 141 5.21 16.99 -5.63
CA VAL A 141 5.62 18.18 -6.40
C VAL A 141 5.44 17.96 -7.90
N LEU A 142 5.82 16.79 -8.43
CA LEU A 142 5.62 16.44 -9.84
C LEU A 142 4.13 16.35 -10.21
N PHE A 143 3.26 16.01 -9.26
CA PHE A 143 1.80 16.03 -9.42
C PHE A 143 1.17 17.42 -9.15
N GLY A 144 1.99 18.47 -8.99
CA GLY A 144 1.52 19.85 -8.89
C GLY A 144 1.46 20.43 -7.47
N ALA A 145 2.04 19.75 -6.46
CA ALA A 145 2.17 20.33 -5.13
C ALA A 145 3.15 21.52 -5.09
N PRO A 146 2.95 22.51 -4.20
CA PRO A 146 3.91 23.61 -4.03
C PRO A 146 5.29 23.10 -3.60
N PHE A 147 6.33 23.55 -4.32
CA PHE A 147 7.72 23.16 -4.08
C PHE A 147 8.38 23.99 -2.95
N LEU A 148 8.40 25.32 -3.08
CA LEU A 148 9.11 26.21 -2.14
C LEU A 148 8.18 26.97 -1.20
N ASP A 149 7.03 27.46 -1.68
CA ASP A 149 6.19 28.38 -0.90
C ASP A 149 5.47 27.72 0.29
N HIS A 150 5.21 26.41 0.20
CA HIS A 150 4.50 25.64 1.24
C HIS A 150 5.25 24.34 1.58
N MET A 151 6.58 24.41 1.68
CA MET A 151 7.42 23.25 1.97
C MET A 151 6.96 22.43 3.20
N PRO A 152 6.62 23.00 4.38
CA PRO A 152 6.16 22.20 5.52
C PRO A 152 4.82 21.51 5.26
N HIS A 153 3.92 22.12 4.48
CA HIS A 153 2.64 21.51 4.13
C HIS A 153 2.84 20.26 3.27
N THR A 154 3.63 20.39 2.20
CA THR A 154 3.92 19.28 1.28
C THR A 154 4.74 18.18 1.97
N LEU A 155 5.72 18.54 2.81
CA LEU A 155 6.51 17.60 3.60
C LEU A 155 5.63 16.79 4.56
N LEU A 156 4.80 17.46 5.37
CA LEU A 156 3.91 16.79 6.32
C LEU A 156 2.88 15.94 5.58
N CYS A 157 2.29 16.44 4.50
CA CYS A 157 1.37 15.68 3.66
C CYS A 157 2.03 14.40 3.11
N SER A 158 3.27 14.49 2.63
CA SER A 158 4.05 13.32 2.16
C SER A 158 4.38 12.34 3.28
N ALA A 159 4.63 12.82 4.50
CA ALA A 159 4.87 11.99 5.67
C ALA A 159 3.61 11.19 6.05
N HIS A 160 2.45 11.83 6.05
CA HIS A 160 1.16 11.16 6.29
C HIS A 160 0.86 10.10 5.23
N PHE A 161 1.10 10.42 3.94
CA PHE A 161 0.98 9.44 2.87
C PHE A 161 1.92 8.24 3.11
N ALA A 162 3.18 8.50 3.41
CA ALA A 162 4.18 7.45 3.64
C ALA A 162 3.79 6.54 4.83
N LEU A 163 3.25 7.11 5.91
CA LEU A 163 2.77 6.36 7.07
C LEU A 163 1.52 5.53 6.77
N LEU A 164 0.59 6.03 5.96
CA LEU A 164 -0.65 5.32 5.60
C LEU A 164 -0.44 4.23 4.55
N ALA A 165 0.41 4.51 3.56
CA ALA A 165 0.58 3.68 2.36
C ALA A 165 1.84 2.80 2.42
N LEU A 166 3.00 3.43 2.66
CA LEU A 166 4.30 2.75 2.49
C LEU A 166 4.70 1.96 3.72
N PHE A 167 4.56 2.53 4.92
CA PHE A 167 4.96 1.90 6.17
C PHE A 167 4.37 0.49 6.38
N PRO A 168 3.04 0.27 6.34
CA PRO A 168 2.48 -1.07 6.54
C PRO A 168 2.86 -2.04 5.40
N THR A 169 3.02 -1.52 4.18
CA THR A 169 3.44 -2.32 3.01
C THR A 169 4.89 -2.81 3.16
N VAL A 170 5.80 -1.91 3.52
CA VAL A 170 7.21 -2.22 3.79
C VAL A 170 7.36 -3.16 4.99
N TYR A 171 6.54 -2.99 6.04
CA TYR A 171 6.57 -3.87 7.19
C TYR A 171 6.22 -5.32 6.84
N ALA A 172 5.12 -5.51 6.11
CA ALA A 172 4.60 -6.83 5.81
C ALA A 172 5.34 -7.54 4.66
N ARG A 173 5.74 -6.78 3.63
CA ARG A 173 6.34 -7.33 2.40
C ARG A 173 7.86 -7.16 2.34
N GLY A 174 8.43 -6.29 3.17
CA GLY A 174 9.85 -5.99 3.18
C GLY A 174 10.28 -5.24 1.92
N VAL A 175 11.56 -5.38 1.58
CA VAL A 175 12.19 -4.82 0.38
C VAL A 175 12.44 -5.90 -0.69
N ASP A 176 11.59 -6.93 -0.73
CA ASP A 176 11.69 -7.97 -1.75
C ASP A 176 11.38 -7.39 -3.14
N GLY A 177 12.30 -7.58 -4.09
CA GLY A 177 12.18 -6.99 -5.42
C GLY A 177 10.94 -7.44 -6.18
N ARG A 178 10.50 -8.70 -6.02
CA ARG A 178 9.28 -9.20 -6.68
C ARG A 178 8.04 -8.58 -6.06
N ALA A 179 7.98 -8.50 -4.74
CA ALA A 179 6.89 -7.83 -4.03
C ALA A 179 6.80 -6.34 -4.40
N LEU A 180 7.93 -5.64 -4.52
CA LEU A 180 7.96 -4.23 -4.93
C LEU A 180 7.46 -4.05 -6.36
N ILE A 181 7.92 -4.88 -7.30
CA ILE A 181 7.45 -4.83 -8.70
C ILE A 181 5.94 -5.12 -8.78
N ALA A 182 5.43 -6.09 -8.02
CA ALA A 182 4.01 -6.42 -8.02
C ALA A 182 3.14 -5.32 -7.41
N VAL A 183 3.60 -4.70 -6.32
CA VAL A 183 2.91 -3.55 -5.71
C VAL A 183 2.94 -2.34 -6.66
N ALA A 184 4.10 -2.02 -7.24
CA ALA A 184 4.24 -0.91 -8.19
C ALA A 184 3.45 -1.13 -9.48
N GLY A 185 3.37 -2.37 -9.97
CA GLY A 185 2.62 -2.76 -11.15
C GLY A 185 1.13 -3.02 -10.90
N ALA A 186 0.62 -2.74 -9.69
CA ALA A 186 -0.75 -3.01 -9.27
C ALA A 186 -1.24 -4.46 -9.50
N SER A 187 -0.31 -5.42 -9.49
CA SER A 187 -0.58 -6.86 -9.67
C SER A 187 -0.51 -7.64 -8.36
N ALA A 188 -0.18 -6.98 -7.25
CA ALA A 188 -0.25 -7.57 -5.93
C ALA A 188 -1.69 -8.00 -5.59
N PRO A 189 -1.88 -9.15 -4.93
CA PRO A 189 -3.20 -9.57 -4.47
C PRO A 189 -3.73 -8.58 -3.43
N LEU A 190 -5.04 -8.39 -3.44
CA LEU A 190 -5.72 -7.48 -2.53
C LEU A 190 -5.55 -7.96 -1.09
N ASP A 191 -4.99 -7.08 -0.26
CA ASP A 191 -4.94 -7.19 1.19
C ASP A 191 -5.01 -5.80 1.80
N GLU A 192 -5.06 -5.72 3.13
CA GLU A 192 -5.22 -4.45 3.85
C GLU A 192 -4.07 -3.47 3.55
N THR A 193 -2.83 -3.96 3.41
CA THR A 193 -1.65 -3.11 3.19
C THR A 193 -1.64 -2.51 1.78
N PHE A 194 -1.88 -3.35 0.77
CA PHE A 194 -1.93 -2.92 -0.62
C PHE A 194 -3.17 -2.09 -0.91
N GLY A 195 -4.32 -2.48 -0.34
CA GLY A 195 -5.54 -1.69 -0.39
C GLY A 195 -5.35 -0.30 0.22
N SER A 196 -4.74 -0.21 1.41
CA SER A 196 -4.41 1.09 2.04
C SER A 196 -3.51 1.96 1.15
N LEU A 197 -2.51 1.35 0.49
CA LEU A 197 -1.59 2.06 -0.42
C LEU A 197 -2.31 2.60 -1.66
N VAL A 198 -3.05 1.75 -2.37
CA VAL A 198 -3.80 2.14 -3.57
C VAL A 198 -4.87 3.16 -3.21
N GLY A 199 -5.60 2.93 -2.11
CA GLY A 199 -6.61 3.84 -1.60
C GLY A 199 -6.04 5.20 -1.21
N ALA A 200 -4.88 5.25 -0.54
CA ALA A 200 -4.23 6.51 -0.22
C ALA A 200 -3.85 7.28 -1.50
N ALA A 201 -3.33 6.59 -2.53
CA ALA A 201 -2.93 7.20 -3.79
C ALA A 201 -4.12 7.75 -4.58
N VAL A 202 -5.14 6.91 -4.80
CA VAL A 202 -6.37 7.31 -5.50
C VAL A 202 -7.11 8.39 -4.70
N GLY A 203 -7.17 8.24 -3.38
CA GLY A 203 -7.79 9.22 -2.48
C GLY A 203 -7.09 10.57 -2.50
N ALA A 204 -5.76 10.59 -2.43
CA ALA A 204 -4.97 11.83 -2.55
C ALA A 204 -5.21 12.50 -3.91
N TRP A 205 -5.20 11.72 -5.00
CA TRP A 205 -5.45 12.21 -6.35
C TRP A 205 -6.86 12.80 -6.52
N LEU A 206 -7.89 12.09 -6.04
CA LEU A 206 -9.27 12.61 -6.02
C LEU A 206 -9.41 13.84 -5.13
N GLY A 207 -8.64 13.90 -4.04
CA GLY A 207 -8.54 15.08 -3.18
C GLY A 207 -7.99 16.32 -3.88
N ALA A 208 -7.36 16.19 -5.04
CA ALA A 208 -6.91 17.34 -5.83
C ALA A 208 -8.04 17.98 -6.63
N VAL A 209 -9.11 17.23 -6.94
CA VAL A 209 -10.23 17.71 -7.78
C VAL A 209 -10.96 18.93 -7.19
N PRO A 210 -11.19 19.05 -5.87
CA PRO A 210 -11.83 20.23 -5.31
C PRO A 210 -10.97 21.49 -5.32
N ILE A 211 -9.64 21.39 -5.42
CA ILE A 211 -8.71 22.54 -5.34
C ILE A 211 -8.97 23.59 -6.45
N PRO A 212 -9.15 23.21 -7.74
CA PRO A 212 -9.48 24.16 -8.80
C PRO A 212 -10.98 24.49 -8.92
N LEU A 213 -11.86 23.84 -8.14
CA LEU A 213 -13.31 23.87 -8.37
C LEU A 213 -14.02 25.09 -7.75
N ASP A 214 -13.45 25.73 -6.73
CA ASP A 214 -14.02 26.97 -6.13
C ASP A 214 -12.92 27.83 -5.46
N TRP A 215 -13.03 29.17 -5.56
CA TRP A 215 -11.85 30.05 -5.50
C TRP A 215 -11.56 30.79 -4.19
N ASP A 216 -12.25 30.57 -3.07
CA ASP A 216 -11.95 31.27 -1.79
C ASP A 216 -12.43 30.49 -0.54
N ARG A 217 -12.27 29.15 -0.52
CA ARG A 217 -12.65 28.33 0.64
C ARG A 217 -11.42 27.77 1.36
N GLU A 218 -11.30 28.07 2.65
CA GLU A 218 -10.19 27.58 3.49
C GLU A 218 -10.03 26.06 3.44
N TRP A 219 -11.12 25.30 3.37
CA TRP A 219 -11.07 23.83 3.35
C TRP A 219 -10.56 23.23 2.03
N GLN A 220 -10.53 24.02 0.93
CA GLN A 220 -10.02 23.58 -0.37
C GLN A 220 -8.52 23.86 -0.54
N LYS A 221 -7.90 24.62 0.39
CA LYS A 221 -6.49 24.97 0.30
C LYS A 221 -5.59 23.74 0.46
N TRP A 222 -4.45 23.77 -0.23
CA TRP A 222 -3.40 22.78 -0.04
C TRP A 222 -2.94 22.74 1.42
N PRO A 223 -2.78 21.56 2.07
CA PRO A 223 -2.98 20.19 1.57
C PRO A 223 -4.29 19.55 2.09
N VAL A 224 -5.27 20.33 2.54
CA VAL A 224 -6.41 19.85 3.34
C VAL A 224 -7.20 18.75 2.64
N THR A 225 -7.65 18.99 1.40
CA THR A 225 -8.46 18.03 0.63
C THR A 225 -7.67 16.77 0.26
N ILE A 226 -6.37 16.90 0.03
CA ILE A 226 -5.46 15.80 -0.27
C ILE A 226 -5.30 14.88 0.94
N VAL A 227 -5.11 15.47 2.13
CA VAL A 227 -5.06 14.75 3.41
C VAL A 227 -6.38 14.04 3.66
N VAL A 228 -7.52 14.73 3.49
CA VAL A 228 -8.83 14.10 3.65
C VAL A 228 -9.01 12.93 2.68
N GLY A 229 -8.67 13.15 1.41
CA GLY A 229 -8.74 12.15 0.36
C GLY A 229 -7.89 10.92 0.66
N MET A 230 -6.61 11.08 1.05
CA MET A 230 -5.73 9.93 1.33
C MET A 230 -6.17 9.13 2.56
N TYR A 231 -6.71 9.79 3.59
CA TYR A 231 -7.20 9.11 4.80
C TYR A 231 -8.48 8.33 4.51
N LEU A 232 -9.44 8.93 3.78
CA LEU A 232 -10.66 8.25 3.35
C LEU A 232 -10.34 7.09 2.43
N GLY A 233 -9.55 7.32 1.40
CA GLY A 233 -9.18 6.30 0.43
C GLY A 233 -8.42 5.14 1.07
N SER A 234 -7.39 5.42 1.89
CA SER A 234 -6.65 4.37 2.59
C SER A 234 -7.55 3.54 3.51
N SER A 235 -8.48 4.18 4.21
CA SER A 235 -9.41 3.50 5.12
C SER A 235 -10.40 2.59 4.38
N LEU A 236 -11.06 3.13 3.35
CA LEU A 236 -12.04 2.39 2.55
C LEU A 236 -11.39 1.22 1.81
N CYS A 237 -10.23 1.43 1.19
CA CYS A 237 -9.55 0.38 0.46
C CYS A 237 -8.83 -0.61 1.39
N SER A 238 -8.45 -0.22 2.62
CA SER A 238 -8.01 -1.18 3.65
C SER A 238 -9.15 -2.14 4.01
N TRP A 239 -10.37 -1.64 4.23
CA TRP A 239 -11.53 -2.51 4.47
C TRP A 239 -11.88 -3.36 3.25
N ALA A 240 -11.82 -2.79 2.04
CA ALA A 240 -12.02 -3.56 0.81
C ALA A 240 -10.96 -4.66 0.66
N GLY A 241 -9.69 -4.37 0.99
CA GLY A 241 -8.60 -5.36 0.99
C GLY A 241 -8.79 -6.47 2.03
N ALA A 242 -9.42 -6.16 3.17
CA ALA A 242 -9.84 -7.18 4.14
C ALA A 242 -11.01 -8.02 3.63
N ALA A 243 -12.00 -7.40 2.98
CA ALA A 243 -13.21 -8.07 2.50
C ALA A 243 -12.96 -8.95 1.25
N PHE A 244 -12.12 -8.48 0.32
CA PHE A 244 -11.79 -9.16 -0.94
C PHE A 244 -10.38 -9.79 -0.90
N HIS A 245 -9.96 -10.23 0.28
CA HIS A 245 -8.62 -10.72 0.53
C HIS A 245 -8.17 -11.81 -0.46
N GLY A 246 -6.98 -11.65 -1.05
CA GLY A 246 -6.38 -12.60 -1.98
C GLY A 246 -6.86 -12.50 -3.43
N THR A 247 -7.85 -11.66 -3.73
CA THR A 247 -8.31 -11.46 -5.10
C THR A 247 -7.31 -10.61 -5.90
N THR A 248 -7.07 -10.96 -7.16
CA THR A 248 -6.20 -10.21 -8.08
C THR A 248 -7.03 -9.58 -9.19
N PHE A 249 -6.70 -8.36 -9.61
CA PHE A 249 -7.31 -7.73 -10.77
C PHE A 249 -6.89 -8.49 -12.04
N GLY A 250 -7.74 -9.42 -12.50
CA GLY A 250 -7.53 -10.21 -13.71
C GLY A 250 -7.45 -11.74 -13.52
N GLY A 251 -7.45 -12.24 -12.28
CA GLY A 251 -7.37 -13.68 -11.99
C GLY A 251 -8.74 -14.34 -11.85
N ARG A 252 -9.08 -15.23 -12.78
CA ARG A 252 -10.22 -16.16 -12.67
C ARG A 252 -10.09 -16.95 -11.37
N ALA A 253 -11.13 -16.88 -10.52
CA ALA A 253 -11.23 -17.66 -9.31
C ALA A 253 -10.97 -19.14 -9.64
N THR A 254 -9.84 -19.68 -9.17
CA THR A 254 -9.70 -21.13 -9.04
C THR A 254 -10.66 -21.53 -7.93
N LYS A 255 -11.83 -21.99 -8.37
CA LYS A 255 -12.83 -22.61 -7.53
C LYS A 255 -12.20 -23.91 -7.05
N ASP A 256 -11.77 -23.93 -5.79
CA ASP A 256 -11.39 -25.17 -5.12
C ASP A 256 -12.68 -25.96 -4.90
N ASP A 257 -12.92 -26.98 -5.74
CA ASP A 257 -13.86 -28.09 -5.48
C ASP A 257 -13.12 -29.21 -4.71
#